data_AF-A0A935CER0-F1
#
_entry.id   AF-A0A935CER0-F1
#
_cell.length_a   1.000
_cell.length_b   1.000
_cell.length_c   1.000
_cell.angle_alpha   90.00
_cell.angle_beta   90.00
_cell.angle_gamma   90.00
#
_symmetry.space_group_name_H-M   'P 1'
#
loop_
_entity.id
_entity.type
_entity.pdbx_description
1 polymer ?
#
loop_
_entity_poly.entity_id
_entity_poly.type
_entity_poly.pdbx_seq_one_letter_code
_entity_poly.pdbx_strand_id
1 'polypeptide(L)'
;MVHALVPTNVMCRHAIGLNHVAIGIEIVQATHGHTSLWADQQILARPAQIQAVLALVRKLQAQFGIATSDVIGHATANGHRLFLDKQGWRNDHTDWQAPNVAEFRSRL
;
A
#
# COMPACT_ATOMS: atom_id res chain seq x y z
N MET A 1 6.43 -15.14 0.37
CA MET A 1 7.79 -14.57 0.43
C MET A 1 7.68 -13.06 0.27
N VAL A 2 8.50 -12.29 0.98
CA VAL A 2 8.60 -10.84 0.84
C VAL A 2 9.99 -10.53 0.28
N HIS A 3 10.07 -9.67 -0.73
CA HIS A 3 11.32 -9.27 -1.35
C HIS A 3 11.65 -7.82 -0.98
N ALA A 4 12.85 -7.58 -0.47
CA ALA A 4 13.36 -6.23 -0.24
C ALA A 4 14.03 -5.73 -1.53
N LEU A 5 13.30 -4.94 -2.32
CA LEU A 5 13.79 -4.43 -3.61
C LEU A 5 14.78 -3.27 -3.43
N VAL A 6 14.52 -2.41 -2.45
CA VAL A 6 15.27 -1.18 -2.16
C VAL A 6 15.34 -0.95 -0.65
N PRO A 7 16.42 -0.33 -0.13
CA PRO A 7 16.47 0.11 1.25
C PRO A 7 15.37 1.13 1.58
N THR A 8 14.85 1.12 2.82
CA THR A 8 13.75 2.01 3.26
C THR A 8 14.14 3.48 3.39
N ASN A 9 15.43 3.82 3.24
CA ASN A 9 15.94 5.20 3.22
C ASN A 9 16.16 5.73 1.78
N VAL A 10 15.76 4.98 0.76
CA VAL A 10 15.83 5.42 -0.65
C VAL A 10 14.43 5.82 -1.12
N MET A 11 14.27 7.09 -1.51
CA MET A 11 13.05 7.57 -2.13
C MET A 11 12.84 6.89 -3.50
N CYS A 12 11.70 6.21 -3.66
CA CYS A 12 11.33 5.54 -4.91
C CYS A 12 10.14 6.25 -5.57
N ARG A 13 9.84 5.92 -6.84
CA ARG A 13 8.67 6.43 -7.55
C ARG A 13 7.57 5.36 -7.55
N HIS A 14 6.63 5.46 -6.60
CA HIS A 14 5.52 4.51 -6.47
C HIS A 14 4.16 5.18 -6.24
N ALA A 15 4.10 6.32 -5.54
CA ALA A 15 2.87 7.08 -5.33
C ALA A 15 3.13 8.58 -5.53
N ILE A 16 2.55 9.15 -6.59
CA ILE A 16 2.62 10.59 -6.87
C ILE A 16 2.17 11.35 -5.63
N GLY A 17 2.92 12.41 -5.29
CA GLY A 17 2.65 13.26 -4.14
C GLY A 17 3.04 12.69 -2.78
N LEU A 18 3.44 11.42 -2.68
CA LEU A 18 3.75 10.77 -1.39
C LEU A 18 5.13 10.11 -1.32
N ASN A 19 5.81 9.91 -2.46
CA ASN A 19 7.16 9.31 -2.53
C ASN A 19 8.16 9.89 -1.50
N HIS A 20 8.06 11.19 -1.21
CA HIS A 20 8.95 11.89 -0.28
C HIS A 20 8.79 11.50 1.20
N VAL A 21 7.72 10.80 1.57
CA VAL A 21 7.34 10.46 2.96
C VAL A 21 6.77 9.05 3.11
N ALA A 22 6.88 8.20 2.09
CA ALA A 22 6.22 6.90 2.08
C ALA A 22 7.19 5.76 1.75
N ILE A 23 6.80 4.55 2.17
CA ILE A 23 7.43 3.28 1.79
C ILE A 23 6.42 2.53 0.93
N GLY A 24 6.75 2.26 -0.33
CA GLY A 24 5.90 1.49 -1.24
C GLY A 24 5.95 -0.01 -0.95
N ILE A 25 4.79 -0.67 -0.96
CA ILE A 25 4.66 -2.14 -0.86
C ILE A 25 3.78 -2.61 -2.00
N GLU A 26 4.35 -3.39 -2.91
CA GLU A 26 3.63 -4.02 -4.01
C GLU A 26 3.30 -5.47 -3.65
N ILE A 27 2.01 -5.84 -3.72
CA ILE A 27 1.55 -7.19 -3.40
C ILE A 27 1.14 -7.89 -4.68
N VAL A 28 2.03 -8.73 -5.20
CA VAL A 28 1.86 -9.36 -6.51
C VAL A 28 0.65 -10.29 -6.53
N GLN A 29 -0.29 -9.99 -7.42
CA GLN A 29 -1.43 -10.84 -7.73
C GLN A 29 -1.80 -10.67 -9.20
N ALA A 30 -1.75 -11.76 -9.97
CA ALA A 30 -2.21 -11.75 -11.35
C ALA A 30 -3.72 -11.55 -11.40
N THR A 31 -4.17 -10.62 -12.24
CA THR A 31 -5.59 -10.29 -12.41
C THR A 31 -6.33 -11.28 -13.31
N HIS A 32 -5.64 -11.96 -14.23
CA HIS A 32 -6.24 -12.89 -15.21
C HIS A 32 -7.47 -12.29 -15.94
N GLY A 33 -7.43 -11.00 -16.27
CA GLY A 33 -8.53 -10.28 -16.92
C GLY A 33 -9.57 -9.69 -15.96
N HIS A 34 -9.42 -9.87 -14.65
CA HIS A 34 -10.26 -9.24 -13.63
C HIS A 34 -9.76 -7.85 -13.21
N THR A 35 -10.54 -7.18 -12.36
CA THR A 35 -10.24 -5.84 -11.84
C THR A 35 -9.19 -5.85 -10.74
N SER A 36 -8.59 -4.68 -10.46
CA SER A 36 -7.72 -4.49 -9.30
C SER A 36 -8.42 -4.81 -7.99
N LEU A 37 -9.71 -4.44 -7.86
CA LEU A 37 -10.55 -4.79 -6.71
C LEU A 37 -10.64 -6.30 -6.51
N TRP A 38 -10.85 -7.08 -7.58
CA TRP A 38 -10.86 -8.53 -7.50
C TRP A 38 -9.51 -9.07 -7.04
N ALA A 39 -8.39 -8.52 -7.55
CA ALA A 39 -7.05 -8.94 -7.18
C ALA A 39 -6.76 -8.69 -5.69
N ASP A 40 -7.12 -7.52 -5.16
CA ASP A 40 -7.02 -7.22 -3.72
C ASP A 40 -7.79 -8.23 -2.87
N GLN A 41 -9.00 -8.59 -3.28
CA GLN A 41 -9.82 -9.59 -2.59
C GLN A 41 -9.16 -10.98 -2.60
N GLN A 42 -8.53 -11.38 -3.72
CA GLN A 42 -7.76 -12.63 -3.78
C GLN A 42 -6.56 -12.61 -2.82
N ILE A 43 -5.90 -11.47 -2.68
CA ILE A 43 -4.80 -11.28 -1.71
C ILE A 43 -5.34 -11.42 -0.28
N LEU A 44 -6.41 -10.70 0.06
CA LEU A 44 -7.03 -10.70 1.38
C LEU A 44 -7.56 -12.09 1.78
N ALA A 45 -8.01 -12.88 0.81
CA ALA A 45 -8.50 -14.24 0.99
C ALA A 45 -7.39 -15.30 1.04
N ARG A 46 -6.13 -14.98 0.72
CA ARG A 46 -5.01 -15.93 0.72
C ARG A 46 -4.20 -15.83 2.02
N PRO A 47 -4.39 -16.74 3.00
CA PRO A 47 -3.83 -16.58 4.35
C PRO A 47 -2.31 -16.39 4.37
N ALA A 48 -1.57 -17.20 3.62
CA ALA A 48 -0.12 -17.11 3.57
C ALA A 48 0.39 -15.76 3.05
N GLN A 49 -0.32 -15.16 2.09
CA GLN A 49 0.08 -13.87 1.52
C GLN A 49 -0.29 -12.73 2.44
N ILE A 50 -1.54 -12.66 2.91
CA ILE A 50 -1.98 -11.57 3.79
C ILE A 50 -1.21 -11.55 5.12
N GLN A 51 -0.92 -12.72 5.71
CA GLN A 51 -0.14 -12.78 6.95
C GLN A 51 1.30 -12.27 6.77
N ALA A 52 1.93 -12.54 5.62
CA ALA A 52 3.26 -12.02 5.33
C ALA A 52 3.26 -10.48 5.20
N VAL A 53 2.24 -9.91 4.56
CA VAL A 53 2.11 -8.46 4.42
C VAL A 53 1.80 -7.80 5.76
N LEU A 54 0.89 -8.37 6.57
CA LEU A 54 0.58 -7.85 7.91
C LEU A 54 1.82 -7.86 8.82
N ALA A 55 2.62 -8.92 8.79
CA ALA A 55 3.88 -8.99 9.55
C ALA A 55 4.88 -7.92 9.09
N LEU A 56 5.01 -7.69 7.78
CA LEU A 56 5.84 -6.63 7.22
C LEU A 56 5.38 -5.25 7.69
N VAL A 57 4.09 -4.95 7.55
CA VAL A 57 3.52 -3.65 7.92
C VAL A 57 3.70 -3.40 9.42
N ARG A 58 3.38 -4.37 10.29
CA ARG A 58 3.62 -4.23 11.75
C ARG A 58 5.08 -3.93 12.08
N LYS A 59 6.02 -4.60 11.42
CA LYS A 59 7.46 -4.33 11.60
C LYS A 59 7.82 -2.90 11.21
N LEU A 60 7.34 -2.42 10.07
CA LEU A 60 7.57 -1.04 9.61
C LEU A 60 6.91 -0.01 10.53
N GLN A 61 5.70 -0.28 11.01
CA GLN A 61 5.02 0.57 11.99
C GLN A 61 5.82 0.69 13.28
N ALA A 62 6.30 -0.44 13.83
CA ALA A 62 7.12 -0.43 15.04
C ALA A 62 8.45 0.30 14.84
N GLN A 63 9.08 0.15 13.67
CA GLN A 63 10.38 0.76 13.37
C GLN A 63 10.29 2.28 13.14
N PHE A 64 9.23 2.76 12.48
CA PHE A 64 9.12 4.15 12.02
C PHE A 64 8.02 4.95 12.70
N GLY A 65 7.28 4.36 13.64
CA GLY A 65 6.16 5.02 14.33
C GLY A 65 4.97 5.31 13.40
N ILE A 66 4.76 4.50 12.37
CA ILE A 66 3.68 4.70 11.38
C ILE A 66 2.34 4.31 12.00
N ALA A 67 1.42 5.26 12.09
CA ALA A 67 0.07 5.00 12.59
C ALA A 67 -0.72 4.09 11.63
N THR A 68 -1.62 3.26 12.16
CA THR A 68 -2.50 2.42 11.33
C THR A 68 -3.35 3.24 10.36
N SER A 69 -3.68 4.49 10.72
CA SER A 69 -4.38 5.44 9.84
C SER A 69 -3.56 5.89 8.62
N ASP A 70 -2.23 5.77 8.67
CA ASP A 70 -1.31 6.13 7.59
C ASP A 70 -0.96 4.92 6.69
N VAL A 71 -1.47 3.71 6.99
CA VAL A 71 -1.38 2.53 6.11
C VAL A 71 -2.44 2.62 5.02
N ILE A 72 -2.20 3.37 3.96
CA ILE A 72 -3.17 3.65 2.90
C ILE A 72 -3.00 2.73 1.70
N GLY A 73 -4.02 2.69 0.83
CA GLY A 73 -3.93 2.05 -0.48
C GLY A 73 -3.70 3.07 -1.60
N HIS A 74 -3.22 2.61 -2.75
CA HIS A 74 -2.81 3.49 -3.84
C HIS A 74 -3.99 4.32 -4.39
N ALA A 75 -5.16 3.71 -4.56
CA ALA A 75 -6.38 4.43 -4.95
C ALA A 75 -6.79 5.55 -3.99
N THR A 76 -6.30 5.54 -2.75
CA THR A 76 -6.62 6.56 -1.72
C THR A 76 -5.52 7.62 -1.55
N ALA A 77 -4.38 7.48 -2.23
CA ALA A 77 -3.20 8.32 -2.07
C ALA A 77 -3.46 9.82 -2.26
N ASN A 78 -4.30 10.17 -3.25
CA ASN A 78 -4.61 11.57 -3.57
C ASN A 78 -5.29 12.34 -2.43
N GLY A 79 -5.94 11.64 -1.49
CA GLY A 79 -6.66 12.23 -0.35
C GLY A 79 -5.84 12.27 0.94
N HIS A 80 -4.60 11.78 0.94
CA HIS A 80 -3.80 11.72 2.16
C HIS A 80 -3.35 13.12 2.61
N ARG A 81 -3.34 13.37 3.93
CA ARG A 81 -2.96 14.67 4.52
C ARG A 81 -1.54 15.13 4.18
N LEU A 82 -0.65 14.20 3.83
CA LEU A 82 0.73 14.49 3.44
C LEU A 82 0.93 14.54 1.92
N PHE A 83 -0.14 14.45 1.13
CA PHE A 83 -0.04 14.53 -0.33
C PHE A 83 0.50 15.92 -0.74
N LEU A 84 1.62 15.92 -1.44
CA LEU A 84 2.29 17.13 -1.90
C LEU A 84 2.77 16.95 -3.35
N ASP A 85 2.10 17.62 -4.27
CA ASP A 85 2.52 17.75 -5.66
C ASP A 85 2.45 19.22 -6.09
N LYS A 86 3.49 19.72 -6.77
CA LYS A 86 3.61 21.14 -7.16
C LYS A 86 3.25 21.39 -8.63
N GLN A 87 2.88 20.34 -9.36
CA GLN A 87 2.63 20.33 -10.80
C GLN A 87 1.17 19.97 -11.12
N GLY A 88 0.35 19.70 -10.09
CA GLY A 88 -1.05 19.31 -10.22
C GLY A 88 -1.25 17.83 -10.56
N TRP A 89 -0.22 16.99 -10.43
CA TRP A 89 -0.31 15.57 -10.76
C TRP A 89 -1.11 14.80 -9.70
N ARG A 90 -1.73 13.71 -10.14
CA ARG A 90 -2.57 12.83 -9.32
C ARG A 90 -2.30 11.37 -9.69
N ASN A 91 -2.53 10.47 -8.75
CA ASN A 91 -2.56 9.03 -9.00
C ASN A 91 -3.88 8.66 -9.70
N ASP A 92 -3.84 7.70 -10.61
CA ASP A 92 -4.97 7.12 -11.35
C ASP A 92 -5.19 5.62 -11.02
N HIS A 93 -4.45 5.11 -10.04
CA HIS A 93 -4.50 3.73 -9.60
C HIS A 93 -5.85 3.35 -8.98
N THR A 94 -6.23 2.08 -9.16
CA THR A 94 -7.54 1.54 -8.77
C THR A 94 -7.44 0.37 -7.79
N ASP A 95 -6.23 -0.06 -7.45
CA ASP A 95 -5.93 -1.05 -6.42
C ASP A 95 -5.96 -0.45 -4.99
N TRP A 96 -6.15 -1.33 -4.02
CA TRP A 96 -6.24 -1.01 -2.60
C TRP A 96 -7.21 0.14 -2.29
N GLN A 97 -8.46 -0.05 -2.69
CA GLN A 97 -9.53 0.91 -2.40
C GLN A 97 -9.88 0.94 -0.91
N ALA A 98 -10.59 1.99 -0.48
CA ALA A 98 -10.91 2.23 0.92
C ALA A 98 -11.52 1.01 1.68
N PRO A 99 -12.43 0.20 1.09
CA PRO A 99 -12.95 -0.99 1.78
C PRO A 99 -11.88 -2.05 2.06
N ASN A 100 -11.03 -2.35 1.08
CA ASN A 100 -9.95 -3.35 1.21
C ASN A 100 -8.87 -2.87 2.19
N VAL A 101 -8.58 -1.56 2.19
CA VAL A 101 -7.66 -0.96 3.16
C VAL A 101 -8.25 -1.01 4.57
N ALA A 102 -9.55 -0.75 4.73
CA ALA A 102 -10.22 -0.86 6.02
C ALA A 102 -10.18 -2.30 6.56
N GLU A 103 -10.43 -3.28 5.69
CA GLU A 103 -10.30 -4.70 6.03
C GLU A 103 -8.86 -5.10 6.34
N PHE A 104 -7.88 -4.59 5.59
CA PHE A 104 -6.47 -4.83 5.89
C PHE A 104 -6.10 -4.27 7.27
N ARG A 105 -6.51 -3.02 7.55
CA ARG A 105 -6.24 -2.33 8.82
C ARG A 105 -6.92 -2.99 10.01
N SER A 106 -8.11 -3.58 9.84
CA SER A 106 -8.77 -4.30 10.94
C SER A 106 -8.01 -5.57 11.36
N ARG A 107 -7.09 -6.05 10.52
CA ARG A 107 -6.23 -7.21 10.76
C ARG A 107 -4.82 -6.85 11.27
N LEU A 108 -4.48 -5.56 11.38
CA LEU A 108 -3.21 -5.05 11.93
C LEU A 108 -3.26 -4.96 13.45
#